data_AF-A0A8T5R4X7-F1
#
_entry.id   AF-A0A8T5R4X7-F1
#
_cell.length_a   1.000
_cell.length_b   1.000
_cell.length_c   1.000
_cell.angle_alpha   90.00
_cell.angle_beta   90.00
_cell.angle_gamma   90.00
#
_symmetry.space_group_name_H-M   'P 1'
#
loop_
_entity.id
_entity.type
_entity.pdbx_description
1 polymer ?
#
loop_
_entity_poly.entity_id
_entity_poly.type
_entity_poly.pdbx_seq_one_letter_code
_entity_poly.pdbx_strand_id
1 'polypeptide(L)' 'MNRPITANMRIEEVLDRYPQTLLVFHRYGLSCGDCHVSRYESIGQGAQVHALDILTLLEELNLAATRPLRQRPGLNVVP' A
#
# COMPACT_ATOMS: atom_id res chain seq x y z
N MET A 1 -0.20 8.08 18.12
CA MET A 1 1.07 8.36 17.41
C MET A 1 1.12 7.44 16.21
N ASN A 2 0.96 7.95 14.98
CA ASN A 2 1.10 7.10 13.79
C ASN A 2 2.58 6.87 13.51
N ARG A 3 3.04 5.62 13.64
CA ARG A 3 4.38 5.24 13.15
C ARG A 3 4.40 5.36 11.61
N PRO A 4 5.52 5.83 11.02
CA PRO A 4 5.65 5.90 9.57
C PRO A 4 5.68 4.51 8.94
N ILE A 5 5.18 4.41 7.72
CA ILE A 5 5.31 3.23 6.86
C ILE A 5 6.76 3.12 6.42
N THR A 6 7.33 1.92 6.51
CA THR A 6 8.72 1.63 6.14
C THR A 6 8.81 0.49 5.13
N ALA A 7 9.95 0.38 4.43
CA ALA A 7 10.16 -0.63 3.39
C ALA A 7 10.04 -2.09 3.89
N ASN A 8 10.24 -2.32 5.19
CA ASN A 8 10.20 -3.65 5.80
C ASN A 8 8.78 -4.13 6.12
N MET A 9 7.78 -3.23 6.08
CA MET A 9 6.39 -3.60 6.31
C MET A 9 5.86 -4.39 5.12
N ARG A 10 4.97 -5.36 5.41
CA ARG A 10 4.26 -6.09 4.36
C ARG A 10 3.19 -5.22 3.73
N ILE A 11 2.95 -5.42 2.44
CA ILE A 11 1.90 -4.71 1.71
C ILE A 11 0.52 -4.97 2.35
N GLU A 12 0.22 -6.21 2.74
CA GLU A 12 -1.03 -6.56 3.45
C GLU A 12 -1.19 -5.80 4.78
N GLU A 13 -0.14 -5.73 5.60
CA GLU A 13 -0.18 -5.04 6.90
C GLU A 13 -0.46 -3.54 6.72
N VAL A 14 0.13 -2.93 5.70
CA VAL A 14 -0.06 -1.52 5.39
C VAL A 14 -1.46 -1.25 4.86
N LEU A 15 -2.02 -2.14 4.04
CA LEU A 15 -3.40 -2.03 3.56
C LEU A 15 -4.42 -2.21 4.70
N ASP A 16 -4.20 -3.15 5.61
CA ASP A 16 -5.07 -3.38 6.77
C ASP A 16 -5.07 -2.18 7.72
N ARG A 17 -3.90 -1.57 7.95
CA ARG A 17 -3.76 -0.42 8.86
C ARG A 17 -4.11 0.91 8.20
N TYR A 18 -3.82 1.06 6.92
CA TYR A 18 -3.95 2.31 6.17
C TYR A 18 -4.66 2.04 4.83
N PRO A 19 -5.96 1.68 4.83
CA PRO A 19 -6.69 1.31 3.61
C PRO A 19 -6.69 2.38 2.50
N GLN A 20 -6.48 3.66 2.85
CA GLN A 20 -6.27 4.77 1.92
C GLN A 20 -5.02 4.63 1.03
N THR A 21 -4.05 3.79 1.42
CA THR A 21 -2.85 3.50 0.64
C THR A 21 -3.10 2.59 -0.56
N LEU A 22 -4.28 1.95 -0.65
CA LEU A 22 -4.64 1.06 -1.76
C LEU A 22 -4.43 1.71 -3.13
N LEU A 23 -4.84 2.97 -3.28
CA LEU A 23 -4.69 3.71 -4.53
C LEU A 23 -3.23 4.03 -4.85
N VAL A 24 -2.36 4.15 -3.84
CA VAL A 24 -0.92 4.30 -4.06
C VAL A 24 -0.39 2.98 -4.62
N PHE A 25 -0.59 1.87 -3.92
CA PHE A 25 -0.14 0.55 -4.40
C PHE A 25 -0.64 0.22 -5.81
N HIS A 26 -1.90 0.53 -6.13
CA HIS A 26 -2.44 0.35 -7.48
C HIS A 26 -1.74 1.19 -8.55
N ARG A 27 -1.37 2.45 -8.27
CA ARG A 27 -0.60 3.27 -9.23
C ARG A 27 0.79 2.70 -9.52
N TYR A 28 1.37 2.04 -8.53
CA TYR A 28 2.70 1.44 -8.61
C TYR A 28 2.66 -0.04 -9.05
N GLY A 29 1.49 -0.61 -9.35
CA GLY A 29 1.35 -2.01 -9.77
C GLY A 29 1.62 -3.04 -8.67
N LEU A 30 1.55 -2.63 -7.40
CA LEU A 30 1.77 -3.46 -6.21
C LEU A 30 0.45 -3.82 -5.51
N SER A 31 -0.69 -3.70 -6.21
CA SER A 31 -2.00 -4.01 -5.65
C SER A 31 -2.19 -5.52 -5.52
N CYS A 32 -2.80 -5.96 -4.42
CA CYS A 32 -3.06 -7.39 -4.20
C CYS A 32 -4.07 -8.02 -5.19
N GLY A 33 -4.73 -7.22 -6.03
CA GLY A 33 -5.67 -7.71 -7.04
C GLY A 33 -4.99 -8.27 -8.30
N ASP A 34 -3.78 -7.80 -8.59
CA ASP A 34 -3.07 -8.12 -9.84
C ASP A 34 -2.09 -9.29 -9.66
N CYS A 35 -1.59 -9.50 -8.45
CA CYS A 35 -0.66 -10.59 -8.12
C CYS A 35 -0.89 -11.09 -6.69
N HIS A 36 -1.27 -12.36 -6.52
CA HIS A 36 -1.47 -12.98 -5.20
C HIS A 36 -0.18 -13.00 -4.36
N VAL A 37 0.99 -12.93 -5.01
CA VAL A 37 2.30 -12.97 -4.34
C VAL A 37 2.59 -11.65 -3.63
N SER A 38 2.22 -10.52 -4.22
CA SER A 38 2.49 -9.18 -3.69
C SER A 38 1.86 -8.91 -2.33
N ARG A 39 0.88 -9.73 -1.92
CA ARG A 39 0.29 -9.66 -0.58
C ARG A 39 1.29 -10.00 0.53
N TYR A 40 2.22 -10.92 0.27
CA TYR A 40 3.18 -11.41 1.26
C TYR A 40 4.56 -10.76 1.18
N GLU A 41 4.79 -9.93 0.17
CA GLU A 41 6.04 -9.20 -0.02
C GLU A 41 6.14 -8.00 0.93
N SER A 42 7.35 -7.68 1.37
CA SER A 42 7.61 -6.35 1.92
C SER A 42 7.51 -5.29 0.83
N ILE A 43 7.22 -4.05 1.22
CA ILE A 43 7.18 -2.92 0.27
C ILE A 43 8.52 -2.81 -0.49
N GLY A 44 9.64 -3.02 0.21
CA GLY A 44 10.97 -2.99 -0.40
C GLY A 44 11.19 -4.09 -1.43
N GLN A 45 10.73 -5.31 -1.14
CA GLN A 45 10.81 -6.43 -2.09
C GLN A 45 9.94 -6.17 -3.32
N GLY A 46 8.68 -5.76 -3.13
CA GLY A 46 7.80 -5.40 -4.23
C GLY A 46 8.38 -4.27 -5.09
N ALA A 47 8.94 -3.23 -4.47
CA ALA A 47 9.61 -2.16 -5.19
C ALA A 47 10.82 -2.66 -6.00
N GLN A 48 11.63 -3.57 -5.45
CA GLN A 48 12.79 -4.13 -6.14
C GLN A 48 12.38 -4.98 -7.36
N VAL A 49 11.42 -5.89 -7.18
CA VAL A 49 10.95 -6.81 -8.25
C VAL A 49 10.34 -6.01 -9.42
N HIS A 50 9.63 -4.92 -9.09
CA HIS A 50 8.97 -4.07 -10.07
C HIS A 50 9.80 -2.85 -10.48
N ALA A 51 11.08 -2.77 -10.08
CA ALA A 51 12.02 -1.69 -10.39
C ALA A 51 11.49 -0.28 -10.09
N LEU A 52 10.83 -0.11 -8.94
CA LEU A 52 10.25 1.14 -8.47
C LEU A 52 11.23 1.94 -7.59
N ASP A 53 11.08 3.27 -7.58
CA ASP A 53 11.76 4.11 -6.59
C ASP A 53 11.11 3.93 -5.22
N ILE A 54 11.81 3.23 -4.33
CA ILE A 54 11.35 2.95 -2.97
C ILE A 54 11.16 4.23 -2.15
N LEU A 55 11.94 5.29 -2.39
CA LEU A 55 11.83 6.52 -1.62
C LEU A 55 10.54 7.25 -1.98
N THR A 56 10.24 7.39 -3.27
CA THR A 56 8.99 7.99 -3.75
C THR A 56 7.77 7.20 -3.29
N LEU A 57 7.83 5.86 -3.38
CA LEU A 57 6.74 5.00 -2.92
C LEU A 57 6.47 5.19 -1.42
N LEU A 58 7.50 5.20 -0.58
CA LEU A 58 7.34 5.40 0.87
C LEU A 58 6.81 6.79 1.19
N GLU A 59 7.25 7.84 0.48
CA GLU A 59 6.74 9.20 0.67
C GLU A 59 5.24 9.27 0.37
N GLU A 60 4.80 8.74 -0.78
CA GLU A 60 3.38 8.73 -1.15
C GLU A 60 2.52 7.89 -0.21
N LEU A 61 3.03 6.73 0.25
CA LEU A 61 2.34 5.89 1.22
C LEU A 61 2.15 6.60 2.55
N ASN A 62 3.20 7.25 3.07
CA ASN A 62 3.12 8.00 4.32
C ASN A 62 2.20 9.22 4.18
N LEU A 63 2.24 9.93 3.06
CA LEU A 63 1.32 11.02 2.77
C LEU A 63 -0.13 10.53 2.75
N ALA A 64 -0.41 9.44 2.02
CA ALA A 64 -1.73 8.83 1.98
C ALA A 64 -2.20 8.40 3.36
N ALA A 65 -1.34 7.77 4.16
CA ALA A 65 -1.66 7.30 5.52
C ALA A 65 -2.16 8.41 6.46
N THR A 66 -1.79 9.67 6.23
CA THR A 66 -2.27 10.83 7.03
C THR A 66 -3.65 11.35 6.60
N ARG A 67 -4.15 10.95 5.43
CA ARG A 67 -5.45 11.42 4.93
C ARG A 67 -6.57 10.49 5.40
N PRO A 68 -7.63 11.01 6.03
CA PRO A 68 -8.80 10.19 6.31
C PRO A 68 -9.43 9.72 4.99
N LEU A 69 -9.82 8.44 4.93
CA LEU A 69 -10.69 7.96 3.87
C LEU A 69 -11.95 8.81 3.86
N ARG A 70 -12.09 9.71 2.89
CA ARG A 70 -13.40 10.28 2.58
C ARG A 70 -14.24 9.10 2.11
N GLN A 71 -15.17 8.67 2.97
CA GLN A 71 -15.98 7.47 2.77
C GLN A 71 -16.53 7.45 1.34
N ARG A 72 -16.14 6.43 0.58
CA ARG A 72 -16.85 6.07 -0.64
C ARG A 72 -17.99 5.16 -0.20
N PRO A 73 -19.27 5.60 -0.26
CA PRO A 73 -20.37 4.67 -0.11
C PRO A 73 -20.31 3.69 -1.29
N GLY A 74 -19.92 2.43 -1.04
CA GLY A 74 -20.04 1.37 -2.04
C GLY A 74 -18.81 0.51 -2.35
N LEU A 75 -17.70 0.57 -1.57
CA LEU A 75 -16.68 -0.48 -1.71
C LEU A 75 -17.11 -1.71 -0.90
N ASN A 76 -18.01 -2.51 -1.48
CA ASN A 76 -18.25 -3.87 -1.06
C ASN A 76 -16.95 -4.65 -1.25
N VAL A 77 -16.17 -4.77 -0.18
CA VAL A 77 -15.23 -5.87 -0.02
C VAL A 77 -16.07 -7.14 0.04
N VAL A 78 -16.09 -7.86 -1.07
CA VAL A 78 -16.73 -9.18 -1.19
C VAL A 78 -16.07 -10.10 -0.16
N PRO A 79 -16.85 -10.93 0.58
CA PRO A 79 -16.38 -11.70 1.74
C PRO A 79 -15.20 -12.64 1.47
#